data_AF-A0A0P8YY47-F1
#
_entry.id   AF-A0A0P8YY47-F1
#
_cell.length_a   1.000
_cell.length_b   1.000
_cell.length_c   1.000
_cell.angle_alpha   90.00
_cell.angle_beta   90.00
_cell.angle_gamma   90.00
#
_symmetry.space_group_name_H-M   'P 1'
#
loop_
_entity.id
_entity.type
_entity.pdbx_description
1 polymer ?
#
loop_
_entity_poly.entity_id
_entity_poly.type
_entity_poly.pdbx_seq_one_letter_code
_entity_poly.pdbx_strand_id
1 'polypeptide(L)'
;MKNRNGKLLKVYLDESQKHHGKSLYDTIIKKLKDAGVYTAIAYRGIEGFGQDGTIHFSKMVELAIDLPLIIEAVGDYESINKAIDTIQPVLQKGYMVLLDAQLVETKQI
;
A
#
# COMPACT_ATOMS: atom_id res chain seq x y z
N MET A 1 5.50 28.50 -4.05
CA MET A 1 5.36 27.15 -3.48
C MET A 1 6.48 26.29 -4.05
N LYS A 2 7.23 25.56 -3.23
CA LYS A 2 8.34 24.75 -3.71
C LYS A 2 7.77 23.39 -4.10
N ASN A 3 7.79 23.09 -5.39
CA ASN A 3 7.39 21.78 -5.91
C ASN A 3 8.63 20.91 -5.99
N ARG A 4 8.52 19.65 -5.54
CA ARG A 4 9.60 18.67 -5.65
C ARG A 4 9.09 17.43 -6.38
N ASN A 5 9.96 16.82 -7.18
CA ASN A 5 9.65 15.53 -7.79
C ASN A 5 9.52 14.47 -6.70
N GLY A 6 8.53 13.61 -6.83
CA GLY A 6 8.30 12.48 -5.95
C GLY A 6 7.59 11.35 -6.66
N LYS A 7 7.22 10.34 -5.89
CA LYS A 7 6.52 9.15 -6.37
C LYS A 7 5.32 8.86 -5.46
N LEU A 8 4.25 8.37 -6.08
CA LEU A 8 3.13 7.73 -5.40
C LEU A 8 3.21 6.23 -5.68
N LEU A 9 3.36 5.44 -4.62
CA LEU A 9 3.27 3.99 -4.64
C LEU A 9 1.90 3.58 -4.11
N LYS A 10 1.17 2.76 -4.87
CA LYS A 10 -0.04 2.06 -4.42
C LYS A 10 0.27 0.57 -4.36
N VAL A 11 -0.04 -0.08 -3.24
CA VAL A 11 0.04 -1.53 -3.08
C VAL A 11 -1.36 -2.08 -2.89
N TYR A 12 -1.82 -2.87 -3.84
CA TYR A 12 -3.10 -3.56 -3.81
C TYR A 12 -2.89 -4.97 -3.29
N LEU A 13 -3.61 -5.34 -2.24
CA LEU A 13 -3.56 -6.66 -1.60
C LEU A 13 -4.90 -6.97 -0.94
N ASP A 14 -5.05 -8.20 -0.47
CA ASP A 14 -6.20 -8.59 0.32
C ASP A 14 -5.86 -8.51 1.82
N GLU A 15 -6.82 -8.12 2.64
CA GLU A 15 -6.63 -7.92 4.09
C GLU A 15 -6.23 -9.21 4.83
N SER A 16 -6.65 -10.37 4.30
CA SER A 16 -6.37 -11.68 4.88
C SER A 16 -4.91 -12.11 4.78
N GLN A 17 -4.15 -11.51 3.86
CA GLN A 17 -2.83 -11.96 3.50
C GLN A 17 -1.85 -11.84 4.68
N LYS A 18 -1.01 -12.86 4.85
CA LYS A 18 -0.05 -12.96 5.95
C LYS A 18 1.36 -13.20 5.47
N HIS A 19 2.32 -12.65 6.21
CA HIS A 19 3.74 -12.93 6.08
C HIS A 19 4.29 -13.41 7.42
N HIS A 20 4.81 -14.64 7.47
CA HIS A 20 5.27 -15.30 8.70
C HIS A 20 4.27 -15.20 9.87
N GLY A 21 2.99 -15.45 9.59
CA GLY A 21 1.92 -15.42 10.59
C GLY A 21 1.43 -14.03 11.01
N LYS A 22 2.07 -12.96 10.54
CA LYS A 22 1.65 -11.56 10.78
C LYS A 22 0.87 -11.02 9.59
N SER A 23 0.02 -10.03 9.81
CA SER A 23 -0.64 -9.31 8.71
C SER A 23 0.40 -8.78 7.72
N LEU A 24 0.14 -9.02 6.42
CA LEU A 24 1.01 -8.54 5.35
C LEU A 24 0.95 -7.01 5.24
N TYR A 25 -0.23 -6.40 5.37
CA TYR A 25 -0.36 -4.94 5.30
C TYR A 25 0.46 -4.25 6.40
N ASP A 26 0.43 -4.78 7.63
CA ASP A 26 1.24 -4.28 8.75
C ASP A 26 2.74 -4.41 8.48
N THR A 27 3.13 -5.51 7.84
CA THR A 27 4.52 -5.77 7.45
C THR A 27 4.97 -4.77 6.39
N ILE A 28 4.11 -4.45 5.41
CA ILE A 28 4.39 -3.46 4.38
C ILE A 28 4.49 -2.05 4.96
N ILE A 29 3.58 -1.65 5.86
CA ILE A 29 3.64 -0.34 6.53
C ILE A 29 4.97 -0.16 7.28
N LYS A 30 5.45 -1.20 7.97
CA LYS A 30 6.75 -1.17 8.65
C LYS A 30 7.92 -1.00 7.66
N LYS A 31 7.92 -1.77 6.57
CA LYS A 31 8.94 -1.65 5.51
C LYS A 31 8.96 -0.25 4.89
N LEU A 32 7.80 0.35 4.63
CA LEU A 32 7.69 1.72 4.12
C LEU A 32 8.29 2.74 5.11
N LYS A 33 7.99 2.58 6.41
CA LYS A 33 8.56 3.41 7.47
C LYS A 33 10.08 3.27 7.55
N ASP A 34 10.60 2.05 7.54
CA ASP A 34 12.04 1.75 7.61
C ASP A 34 12.81 2.22 6.36
N ALA A 35 12.11 2.33 5.23
CA ALA A 35 12.64 2.89 3.99
C ALA A 35 12.70 4.42 3.97
N GLY A 36 12.09 5.11 4.95
CA GLY A 36 12.08 6.57 5.03
C GLY A 36 11.05 7.24 4.11
N VAL A 37 10.00 6.52 3.70
CA VAL A 37 8.88 7.08 2.93
C VAL A 37 8.19 8.18 3.75
N TYR A 38 7.82 9.28 3.12
CA TYR A 38 7.30 10.46 3.82
C TYR A 38 5.93 10.21 4.47
N THR A 39 5.07 9.45 3.81
CA THR A 39 3.73 9.12 4.30
C THR A 39 3.29 7.79 3.75
N ALA A 40 2.63 6.98 4.58
CA ALA A 40 1.97 5.75 4.16
C ALA A 40 0.62 5.60 4.88
N ILE A 41 -0.43 5.25 4.13
CA ILE A 41 -1.80 5.08 4.64
C ILE A 41 -2.38 3.80 4.05
N ALA A 42 -3.03 2.98 4.88
CA ALA A 42 -3.80 1.83 4.45
C ALA A 42 -5.30 2.17 4.40
N TYR A 43 -5.93 1.86 3.28
CA TYR A 43 -7.37 2.00 3.05
C TYR A 43 -8.00 0.61 2.91
N ARG A 44 -9.09 0.38 3.62
CA ARG A 44 -9.93 -0.80 3.45
C ARG A 44 -11.05 -0.48 2.47
N GLY A 45 -11.15 -1.24 1.38
CA GLY A 45 -12.25 -1.15 0.43
C GLY A 45 -13.49 -1.89 0.93
N ILE A 46 -14.64 -1.51 0.37
CA ILE A 46 -15.93 -2.16 0.68
C ILE A 46 -16.07 -3.47 -0.10
N GLU A 47 -15.65 -3.44 -1.37
CA GLU A 47 -15.72 -4.54 -2.33
C GLU A 47 -14.66 -4.37 -3.43
N GLY A 48 -14.20 -5.47 -4.03
CA GLY A 48 -13.22 -5.47 -5.12
C GLY A 48 -12.86 -6.89 -5.57
N PHE A 49 -12.07 -7.03 -6.63
CA PHE A 49 -11.56 -8.32 -7.10
C PHE A 49 -10.05 -8.26 -7.34
N GLY A 50 -9.38 -9.39 -7.06
CA GLY A 50 -7.94 -9.54 -7.21
C GLY A 50 -7.55 -10.30 -8.48
N GLN A 51 -6.31 -10.81 -8.49
CA GLN A 51 -5.76 -11.60 -9.61
C GLN A 51 -6.53 -12.90 -9.92
N ASP A 52 -7.27 -13.43 -8.95
CA ASP A 52 -8.09 -14.63 -9.10
C ASP A 52 -9.51 -14.35 -9.61
N GLY A 53 -9.88 -13.07 -9.79
CA GLY A 53 -11.18 -12.64 -10.29
C GLY A 53 -12.34 -12.85 -9.31
N THR A 54 -12.07 -13.28 -8.07
CA THR A 54 -13.12 -13.45 -7.05
C THR A 54 -13.52 -12.09 -6.51
N ILE A 55 -14.83 -11.82 -6.47
CA ILE A 55 -15.35 -10.60 -5.84
C ILE A 55 -15.33 -10.80 -4.33
N HIS A 56 -14.56 -9.96 -3.65
CA HIS A 56 -14.49 -9.89 -2.20
C HIS A 56 -15.31 -8.71 -1.71
N PHE A 57 -16.27 -8.92 -0.80
CA PHE A 57 -17.12 -7.87 -0.23
C PHE A 57 -17.55 -8.19 1.20
N SER A 58 -17.97 -7.16 1.94
CA SER A 58 -18.68 -7.33 3.21
C SER A 58 -20.19 -7.50 3.02
N LYS A 59 -20.76 -8.67 3.34
CA LYS A 59 -22.21 -8.82 3.55
C LYS A 59 -22.51 -8.88 5.04
N MET A 60 -23.60 -8.22 5.41
CA MET A 60 -23.98 -7.72 6.72
C MET A 60 -24.13 -8.76 7.86
N VAL A 61 -23.76 -10.05 7.69
CA VAL A 61 -23.88 -11.07 8.75
C VAL A 61 -22.70 -12.07 8.84
N GLU A 62 -21.81 -12.20 7.86
CA GLU A 62 -20.69 -13.16 7.97
C GLU A 62 -19.37 -12.55 7.54
N LEU A 63 -18.39 -12.65 8.45
CA LEU A 63 -17.00 -12.23 8.32
C LEU A 63 -16.52 -12.24 6.86
N ALA A 64 -16.38 -11.05 6.26
CA ALA A 64 -15.62 -10.93 5.02
C ALA A 64 -14.14 -11.13 5.36
N ILE A 65 -13.63 -12.33 5.08
CA ILE A 65 -12.27 -12.71 5.47
C ILE A 65 -11.24 -12.05 4.57
N ASP A 66 -11.61 -11.53 3.39
CA ASP A 66 -10.66 -11.16 2.34
C ASP A 66 -10.94 -9.79 1.68
N LEU A 67 -11.21 -8.76 2.48
CA LEU A 67 -11.53 -7.43 1.94
C LEU A 67 -10.35 -6.83 1.15
N PRO A 68 -10.62 -6.08 0.08
CA PRO A 68 -9.56 -5.40 -0.66
C PRO A 68 -8.93 -4.31 0.19
N LEU A 69 -7.61 -4.24 0.15
CA LEU A 69 -6.80 -3.29 0.90
C LEU A 69 -5.84 -2.57 -0.05
N ILE A 70 -5.72 -1.27 0.11
CA ILE A 70 -4.81 -0.43 -0.68
C ILE A 70 -3.90 0.30 0.30
N ILE A 71 -2.59 0.15 0.14
CA ILE A 71 -1.61 0.99 0.84
C ILE A 71 -1.12 2.06 -0.13
N GLU A 72 -1.30 3.33 0.20
CA GLU A 72 -0.71 4.44 -0.53
C GLU A 72 0.49 4.98 0.21
N ALA A 73 1.57 5.20 -0.53
CA ALA A 73 2.83 5.70 -0.01
C ALA A 73 3.35 6.85 -0.89
N VAL A 74 3.74 7.95 -0.26
CA VAL A 74 4.30 9.13 -0.90
C VAL A 74 5.74 9.32 -0.44
N GLY A 75 6.66 9.44 -1.38
CA GLY A 75 8.09 9.57 -1.10
C GLY A 75 8.87 10.19 -2.25
N ASP A 76 10.18 10.32 -2.07
CA ASP A 76 11.11 10.52 -3.18
C ASP A 76 11.41 9.20 -3.89
N TYR A 77 12.18 9.30 -4.98
CA TYR A 77 12.59 8.15 -5.78
C TYR A 77 13.39 7.11 -4.96
N GLU A 78 14.27 7.56 -4.07
CA GLU A 78 15.18 6.69 -3.33
C GLU A 78 14.43 5.87 -2.27
N SER A 79 13.65 6.54 -1.42
CA SER A 79 12.85 5.90 -0.37
C SER A 79 11.83 4.92 -0.95
N ILE A 80 11.18 5.26 -2.07
CA ILE A 80 10.19 4.39 -2.71
C ILE A 80 10.83 3.17 -3.36
N ASN A 81 11.97 3.30 -4.05
CA ASN A 81 12.65 2.13 -4.61
C ASN A 81 13.17 1.20 -3.52
N LYS A 82 13.78 1.74 -2.46
CA LYS A 82 14.18 0.96 -1.30
C LYS A 82 13.01 0.21 -0.68
N ALA A 83 11.83 0.85 -0.60
CA ALA A 83 10.63 0.17 -0.13
C ALA A 83 10.21 -0.96 -1.09
N ILE A 84 10.14 -0.71 -2.40
CA ILE A 84 9.78 -1.71 -3.42
C ILE A 84 10.67 -2.94 -3.33
N ASP A 85 12.00 -2.76 -3.23
CA ASP A 85 12.97 -3.88 -3.13
C ASP A 85 12.69 -4.79 -1.93
N THR A 86 12.16 -4.22 -0.84
CA THR A 86 11.83 -4.98 0.38
C THR A 86 10.41 -5.53 0.41
N ILE A 87 9.48 -4.93 -0.35
CA ILE A 87 8.06 -5.31 -0.42
C ILE A 87 7.83 -6.38 -1.48
N GLN A 88 8.47 -6.25 -2.65
CA GLN A 88 8.30 -7.17 -3.78
C GLN A 88 8.50 -8.65 -3.37
N PRO A 89 9.50 -9.03 -2.56
CA PRO A 89 9.71 -10.43 -2.19
C PRO A 89 8.65 -10.98 -1.22
N VAL A 90 7.92 -10.12 -0.51
CA VAL A 90 6.91 -10.53 0.48
C VAL A 90 5.47 -10.46 -0.05
N LEU A 91 5.24 -9.69 -1.11
CA LEU A 91 3.94 -9.53 -1.75
C LEU A 91 3.69 -10.71 -2.71
N GLN A 92 3.06 -11.78 -2.19
CA GLN A 92 2.81 -13.00 -2.96
C GLN A 92 1.65 -12.85 -3.96
N LYS A 93 0.58 -12.13 -3.59
CA LYS A 93 -0.60 -11.86 -4.42
C LYS A 93 -0.95 -10.38 -4.32
N GLY A 94 -1.07 -9.70 -5.46
CA GLY A 94 -1.40 -8.29 -5.51
C GLY A 94 -0.66 -7.52 -6.58
N TYR A 95 -0.77 -6.20 -6.54
CA TYR A 95 -0.09 -5.32 -7.50
C TYR A 95 0.55 -4.12 -6.80
N MET A 96 1.68 -3.68 -7.32
CA MET A 96 2.26 -2.39 -6.99
C MET A 96 2.15 -1.48 -8.21
N VAL A 97 1.61 -0.29 -8.01
CA VAL A 97 1.51 0.75 -9.05
C VAL A 97 2.35 1.92 -8.61
N LEU A 98 3.27 2.34 -9.48
CA LEU A 98 4.17 3.47 -9.25
C LEU A 98 3.84 4.59 -10.22
N LEU A 99 3.60 5.79 -9.69
CA LEU A 99 3.27 6.99 -10.44
C LEU A 99 4.28 8.10 -10.14
N ASP A 100 4.68 8.85 -11.17
CA ASP A 100 5.38 10.11 -10.99
C ASP A 100 4.44 11.17 -10.40
N ALA A 101 4.95 11.94 -9.44
CA ALA A 101 4.17 12.96 -8.75
C ALA A 101 4.99 14.24 -8.56
N GLN A 102 4.30 15.39 -8.57
CA GLN A 102 4.81 16.67 -8.08
C GLN A 102 4.30 16.85 -6.65
N LEU A 103 5.19 16.83 -5.67
CA LEU A 103 4.84 17.06 -4.28
C LEU A 103 4.80 18.55 -4.02
N VAL A 104 3.67 19.02 -3.51
CA VAL A 104 3.43 20.41 -3.14
C VAL A 104 3.52 20.52 -1.62
N GLU A 105 4.58 21.15 -1.12
CA GLU A 105 4.76 21.35 0.31
C GLU A 105 3.85 22.48 0.82
N THR A 106 3.01 22.16 1.81
CA THR A 106 2.26 23.14 2.58
C THR A 106 3.07 23.56 3.80
N LYS A 107 3.09 24.85 4.13
CA LYS A 107 3.64 25.28 5.43
C LYS A 107 2.73 24.73 6.52
N GLN A 108 3.29 23.98 7.46
CA GLN A 108 2.62 23.76 8.74
C GLN A 108 2.48 25.13 9.42
N ILE A 109 1.25 25.47 9.79
CA ILE A 109 0.94 26.67 10.59
C ILE A 109 1.28 26.35 12.05
#